data_AF-A0A2V8R3I4-F1
#
_entry.id   AF-A0A2V8R3I4-F1
#
_cell.length_a   1.000
_cell.length_b   1.000
_cell.length_c   1.000
_cell.angle_alpha   90.00
_cell.angle_beta   90.00
_cell.angle_gamma   90.00
#
_symmetry.space_group_name_H-M   'P 1'
#
loop_
_entity.id
_entity.type
_entity.pdbx_description
1 polymer ?
#
loop_
_entity_poly.entity_id
_entity_poly.type
_entity_poly.pdbx_seq_one_letter_code
_entity_poly.pdbx_strand_id
1 'polypeptide(L)'
;KFIADLSKSNQQQTEEFVAQMTDPKSTAAYAELIKRKAELESDKQALLKQYRPKHPDVIIVQSQIDSIQGQMDEMEEEHRRKVEEQRKRLETRVDPRLTSYKGENERLQGEVKRQQSLLDKTEADIAGLEQRINGVPNSEVGLEAINRDYQTAKATYDQMVEQQKKAEINSEVAGRAQGESIVVIDPASLPEQPVAPKRPLLVLLGLFAGLACGVLLAAAFELPRLLTIQTTEDAEHYTGLPVLVALPLLLTAREERNLKARRWALAAASVAATILSAPALYVVLSRLHIIEMIANRG
;
A
#
# COMPACT_ATOMS: atom_id res chain seq x y z
N LYS A 1 36.76 20.93 -2.35
CA LYS A 1 38.18 21.33 -2.42
C LYS A 1 38.30 22.76 -2.95
N PHE A 2 37.95 23.03 -4.21
CA PHE A 2 37.99 24.38 -4.80
C PHE A 2 37.36 25.53 -3.97
N ILE A 3 36.13 25.35 -3.45
CA ILE A 3 35.47 26.34 -2.57
C ILE A 3 36.28 26.62 -1.28
N ALA A 4 36.91 25.58 -0.72
CA ALA A 4 37.75 25.71 0.48
C ALA A 4 39.07 26.42 0.13
N ASP A 5 39.63 26.16 -1.04
CA ASP A 5 40.86 26.82 -1.51
C ASP A 5 40.63 28.32 -1.77
N LEU A 6 39.47 28.70 -2.34
CA LEU A 6 39.06 30.11 -2.46
C LEU A 6 38.91 30.79 -1.08
N SER A 7 38.31 30.10 -0.10
CA SER A 7 38.15 30.68 1.24
C SER A 7 39.50 30.93 1.93
N LYS A 8 40.46 30.02 1.75
CA LYS A 8 41.83 30.18 2.26
C LYS A 8 42.56 31.32 1.56
N SER A 9 42.41 31.44 0.24
CA SER A 9 43.01 32.54 -0.52
C SER A 9 42.48 33.92 -0.06
N ASN A 10 41.18 34.05 0.20
CA ASN A 10 40.61 35.30 0.74
C ASN A 10 41.10 35.61 2.16
N GLN A 11 41.29 34.59 3.01
CA GLN A 11 41.90 34.77 4.33
C GLN A 11 43.34 35.26 4.22
N GLN A 12 44.15 34.64 3.35
CA GLN A 12 45.53 35.06 3.11
C GLN A 12 45.62 36.51 2.59
N GLN A 13 44.74 36.90 1.66
CA GLN A 13 44.68 38.30 1.20
C GLN A 13 44.31 39.28 2.32
N THR A 14 43.47 38.86 3.26
CA THR A 14 43.09 39.68 4.42
C THR A 14 44.28 39.85 5.38
N GLU A 15 45.02 38.77 5.64
CA GLU A 15 46.22 38.77 6.48
C GLU A 15 47.36 39.59 5.85
N GLU A 16 47.61 39.45 4.56
CA GLU A 16 48.60 40.25 3.82
C GLU A 16 48.24 41.74 3.82
N PHE A 17 46.96 42.09 3.68
CA PHE A 17 46.50 43.47 3.72
C PHE A 17 46.66 44.10 5.12
N VAL A 18 46.36 43.35 6.18
CA VAL A 18 46.57 43.78 7.56
C VAL A 18 48.07 43.96 7.85
N ALA A 19 48.93 43.08 7.32
CA ALA A 19 50.38 43.19 7.46
C ALA A 19 50.99 44.39 6.73
N GLN A 20 50.30 44.95 5.72
CA GLN A 20 50.72 46.17 5.02
C GLN A 20 50.30 47.46 5.72
N MET A 21 49.47 47.39 6.78
CA MET A 21 49.15 48.59 7.56
C MET A 21 50.39 49.06 8.33
N THR A 22 50.65 50.37 8.26
CA THR A 22 51.78 51.00 8.96
C THR A 22 51.64 50.80 10.47
N ASP A 23 52.60 50.11 11.07
CA ASP A 23 52.69 49.92 12.52
C ASP A 23 52.87 51.30 13.19
N PRO A 24 52.05 51.69 14.18
CA PRO A 24 52.19 52.96 14.89
C PRO A 24 53.61 53.16 15.43
N LYS A 25 54.32 52.08 15.80
CA LYS A 25 55.70 52.12 16.31
C LYS A 25 56.73 52.56 15.28
N SER A 26 56.41 52.39 14.00
CA SER A 26 57.25 52.80 12.87
C SER A 26 56.98 54.24 12.41
N THR A 27 56.00 54.91 13.01
CA THR A 27 55.59 56.27 12.61
C THR A 27 56.49 57.32 13.26
N ALA A 28 56.84 58.37 12.51
CA ALA A 28 57.68 59.47 13.00
C ALA A 28 57.13 60.13 14.29
N ALA A 29 55.81 60.27 14.41
CA ALA A 29 55.14 60.79 15.60
C ALA A 29 55.36 59.91 16.84
N TYR A 30 55.32 58.58 16.70
CA TYR A 30 55.58 57.66 17.81
C TYR A 30 57.07 57.68 18.22
N ALA A 31 57.98 57.79 17.23
CA ALA A 31 59.40 57.95 17.49
C ALA A 31 59.72 59.26 18.27
N GLU A 32 59.00 60.34 17.98
CA GLU A 32 59.09 61.60 18.73
C GLU A 32 58.61 61.44 20.18
N LEU A 33 57.51 60.72 20.42
CA LEU A 33 57.03 60.41 21.78
C LEU A 33 58.01 59.52 22.56
N ILE A 34 58.62 58.51 21.92
CA ILE A 34 59.68 57.69 22.54
C ILE A 34 60.85 58.59 22.96
N LYS A 35 61.33 59.44 22.05
CA LYS A 35 62.45 60.34 22.32
C LYS A 35 62.12 61.27 23.50
N ARG A 36 60.91 61.85 23.51
CA ARG A 36 60.46 62.74 24.58
C ARG A 36 60.30 62.02 25.92
N LYS A 37 59.81 60.78 25.92
CA LYS A 37 59.75 59.93 27.11
C LYS A 37 61.15 59.67 27.67
N ALA A 38 62.12 59.32 26.82
CA ALA A 38 63.50 59.07 27.22
C ALA A 38 64.16 60.31 27.83
N GLU A 39 63.90 61.51 27.28
CA GLU A 39 64.35 62.79 27.86
C GLU A 39 63.77 63.01 29.27
N LEU A 40 62.45 62.84 29.45
CA LEU A 40 61.79 63.01 30.75
C LEU A 40 62.22 61.95 31.78
N GLU A 41 62.49 60.71 31.35
CA GLU A 41 63.04 59.66 32.20
C GLU A 41 64.45 60.01 32.68
N SER A 42 65.29 60.58 31.81
CA SER A 42 66.61 61.10 32.17
C SER A 42 66.50 62.25 33.17
N ASP A 43 65.60 63.22 32.95
CA ASP A 43 65.36 64.35 33.85
C ASP A 43 64.86 63.89 35.23
N LYS A 44 63.95 62.90 35.26
CA LYS A 44 63.49 62.27 36.50
C LYS A 44 64.64 61.62 37.25
N GLN A 45 65.54 60.90 36.57
CA GLN A 45 66.72 60.30 37.21
C GLN A 45 67.67 61.35 37.78
N ALA A 46 67.86 62.48 37.09
CA ALA A 46 68.66 63.60 37.60
C ALA A 46 68.02 64.22 38.86
N LEU A 47 66.70 64.44 38.85
CA LEU A 47 65.95 64.96 40.00
C LEU A 47 66.00 64.01 41.20
N LEU A 48 65.92 62.69 41.00
CA LEU A 48 65.99 61.69 42.05
C LEU A 48 67.35 61.60 42.77
N LYS A 49 68.42 62.15 42.18
CA LYS A 49 69.73 62.26 42.85
C LYS A 49 69.74 63.36 43.93
N GLN A 50 68.88 64.36 43.80
CA GLN A 50 68.83 65.53 44.71
C GLN A 50 67.56 65.55 45.58
N TYR A 51 66.46 65.02 45.06
CA TYR A 51 65.15 65.06 45.66
C TYR A 51 64.61 63.66 45.94
N ARG A 52 63.74 63.56 46.95
CA ARG A 52 63.03 62.31 47.25
C ARG A 52 61.91 62.06 46.22
N PRO A 53 61.48 60.79 46.03
CA PRO A 53 60.42 60.44 45.08
C PRO A 53 59.08 61.18 45.26
N LYS A 54 58.82 61.76 46.44
CA LYS A 54 57.58 62.52 46.74
C LYS A 54 57.70 64.04 46.55
N HIS A 55 58.82 64.54 45.98
CA HIS A 55 59.01 65.96 45.75
C HIS A 55 58.10 66.46 44.60
N PRO A 56 57.53 67.69 44.67
CA PRO A 56 56.64 68.22 43.64
C PRO A 56 57.19 68.13 42.22
N ASP A 57 58.48 68.44 42.02
CA ASP A 57 59.10 68.41 40.69
C ASP A 57 59.19 66.98 40.10
N VAL A 58 59.44 65.98 40.95
CA VAL A 58 59.47 64.56 40.53
C VAL A 58 58.06 64.09 40.15
N ILE A 59 57.04 64.57 40.86
CA ILE A 59 55.62 64.27 40.58
C ILE A 59 55.20 64.90 39.26
N ILE A 60 55.61 66.14 38.98
CA ILE A 60 55.31 66.83 37.70
C ILE A 60 55.93 66.05 36.54
N VAL A 61 57.22 65.71 36.62
CA VAL A 61 57.89 64.94 35.55
C VAL A 61 57.28 63.54 35.40
N GLN A 62 56.91 62.88 36.51
CA GLN A 62 56.19 61.61 36.45
C GLN A 62 54.84 61.75 35.72
N SER A 63 54.06 62.77 36.05
CA SER A 63 52.77 63.02 35.39
C SER A 63 52.92 63.29 33.89
N GLN A 64 54.03 63.92 33.47
CA GLN A 64 54.35 64.13 32.06
C GLN A 64 54.71 62.80 31.38
N ILE A 65 55.50 61.93 32.02
CA ILE A 65 55.79 60.57 31.52
C ILE A 65 54.49 59.78 31.37
N ASP A 66 53.60 59.84 32.36
CA ASP A 66 52.31 59.14 32.34
C ASP A 66 51.42 59.67 31.21
N SER A 67 51.44 60.98 30.95
CA SER A 67 50.68 61.58 29.83
C SER A 67 51.21 61.13 28.46
N ILE A 68 52.53 61.05 28.28
CA ILE A 68 53.14 60.57 27.03
C ILE A 68 52.90 59.08 26.85
N GLN A 69 52.97 58.30 27.93
CA GLN A 69 52.64 56.88 27.89
C GLN A 69 51.16 56.67 27.52
N GLY A 70 50.25 57.49 28.07
CA GLY A 70 48.85 57.50 27.66
C GLY A 70 48.66 57.81 26.18
N GLN A 71 49.40 58.77 25.61
CA GLN A 71 49.37 59.07 24.18
C GLN A 71 49.90 57.92 23.31
N MET A 72 50.96 57.25 23.75
CA MET A 72 51.50 56.07 23.06
C MET A 72 50.50 54.90 23.08
N ASP A 73 49.89 54.63 24.24
CA ASP A 73 48.89 53.57 24.41
C ASP A 73 47.62 53.88 23.60
N GLU A 74 47.20 55.15 23.53
CA GLU A 74 46.07 55.59 22.71
C GLU A 74 46.32 55.35 21.20
N MET A 75 47.53 55.65 20.71
CA MET A 75 47.88 55.37 19.31
C MET A 75 47.94 53.87 18.99
N GLU A 76 48.43 53.03 19.92
CA GLU A 76 48.41 51.57 19.77
C GLU A 76 46.98 51.03 19.73
N GLU A 77 46.10 51.50 20.61
CA GLU A 77 44.70 51.06 20.68
C GLU A 77 43.87 51.56 19.50
N GLU A 78 44.10 52.80 19.02
CA GLU A 78 43.46 53.30 17.81
C GLU A 78 43.87 52.46 16.59
N HIS A 79 45.15 52.10 16.47
CA HIS A 79 45.62 51.22 15.41
C HIS A 79 44.99 49.83 15.52
N ARG A 80 44.96 49.22 16.72
CA ARG A 80 44.31 47.93 16.95
C ARG A 80 42.84 47.95 16.52
N ARG A 81 42.11 49.00 16.88
CA ARG A 81 40.70 49.19 16.48
C ARG A 81 40.54 49.32 14.96
N LYS A 82 41.39 50.11 14.30
CA LYS A 82 41.37 50.27 12.84
C LYS A 82 41.68 48.96 12.12
N VAL A 83 42.66 48.21 12.59
CA VAL A 83 43.01 46.87 12.06
C VAL A 83 41.83 45.91 12.23
N GLU A 84 41.21 45.86 13.40
CA GLU A 84 40.09 44.95 13.65
C GLU A 84 38.83 45.33 12.85
N GLU A 85 38.53 46.63 12.72
CA GLU A 85 37.43 47.11 11.90
C GLU A 85 37.63 46.76 10.42
N GLN A 86 38.85 46.97 9.90
CA GLN A 86 39.17 46.65 8.51
C GLN A 86 39.17 45.15 8.27
N ARG A 87 39.68 44.35 9.22
CA ARG A 87 39.59 42.88 9.18
C ARG A 87 38.14 42.43 9.10
N LYS A 88 37.25 42.96 9.95
CA LYS A 88 35.81 42.64 9.91
C LYS A 88 35.17 43.03 8.58
N ARG A 89 35.53 44.20 8.02
CA ARG A 89 35.03 44.65 6.70
C ARG A 89 35.47 43.71 5.57
N LEU A 90 36.72 43.24 5.59
CA LEU A 90 37.28 42.31 4.61
C LEU A 90 36.69 40.90 4.75
N GLU A 91 36.52 40.40 5.98
CA GLU A 91 35.89 39.10 6.28
C GLU A 91 34.40 39.09 5.88
N THR A 92 33.70 40.22 6.04
CA THR A 92 32.29 40.36 5.65
C THR A 92 32.10 40.53 4.14
N ARG A 93 33.18 40.76 3.38
CA ARG A 93 33.13 40.88 1.92
C ARG A 93 32.91 39.49 1.32
N VAL A 94 31.64 39.12 1.18
CA VAL A 94 31.23 37.89 0.50
C VAL A 94 31.70 37.97 -0.96
N ASP A 95 32.65 37.12 -1.36
CA ASP A 95 33.07 37.01 -2.75
C ASP A 95 31.88 36.50 -3.59
N PRO A 96 31.37 37.30 -4.55
CA PRO A 96 30.24 36.91 -5.40
C PRO A 96 30.49 35.60 -6.16
N ARG A 97 31.76 35.28 -6.47
CA ARG A 97 32.14 34.03 -7.13
C ARG A 97 31.87 32.83 -6.23
N LEU A 98 32.19 32.93 -4.94
CA LEU A 98 31.97 31.86 -3.97
C LEU A 98 30.48 31.53 -3.83
N THR A 99 29.63 32.56 -3.76
CA THR A 99 28.17 32.39 -3.71
C THR A 99 27.64 31.74 -4.98
N SER A 100 28.09 32.20 -6.15
CA SER A 100 27.73 31.59 -7.43
C SER A 100 28.14 30.12 -7.52
N TYR A 101 29.36 29.77 -7.09
CA TYR A 101 29.83 28.38 -7.12
C TYR A 101 29.11 27.48 -6.12
N LYS A 102 28.74 28.01 -4.94
CA LYS A 102 27.92 27.26 -3.98
C LYS A 102 26.54 26.94 -4.56
N GLY A 103 25.87 27.93 -5.14
CA GLY A 103 24.58 27.73 -5.79
C GLY A 103 24.64 26.74 -6.95
N GLU A 104 25.68 26.82 -7.79
CA GLU A 104 25.87 25.87 -8.89
C GLU A 104 26.14 24.45 -8.39
N ASN A 105 26.92 24.29 -7.32
CA ASN A 105 27.17 22.98 -6.71
C ASN A 105 25.89 22.37 -6.13
N GLU A 106 25.07 23.17 -5.45
CA GLU A 106 23.76 22.71 -4.94
C GLU A 106 22.83 22.30 -6.08
N ARG A 107 22.80 23.08 -7.17
CA ARG A 107 22.03 22.75 -8.39
C ARG A 107 22.48 21.41 -8.98
N LEU A 108 23.80 21.22 -9.15
CA LEU A 108 24.37 19.99 -9.70
C LEU A 108 24.12 18.79 -8.78
N GLN A 109 24.20 18.96 -7.47
CA GLN A 109 23.86 17.90 -6.51
C GLN A 109 22.38 17.50 -6.59
N GLY A 110 21.48 18.47 -6.74
CA GLY A 110 20.07 18.21 -7.00
C GLY A 110 19.84 17.41 -8.28
N GLU A 111 20.55 17.77 -9.35
CA GLU A 111 20.47 17.07 -10.64
C GLU A 111 20.99 15.62 -10.55
N VAL A 112 22.14 15.40 -9.90
CA VAL A 112 22.70 14.06 -9.68
C VAL A 112 21.70 13.19 -8.90
N LYS A 113 21.11 13.73 -7.83
CA LYS A 113 20.13 13.00 -7.03
C LYS A 113 18.87 12.65 -7.83
N ARG A 114 18.42 13.55 -8.70
CA ARG A 114 17.30 13.32 -9.62
C ARG A 114 17.62 12.20 -10.61
N GLN A 115 18.81 12.22 -11.21
CA GLN A 115 19.24 11.20 -12.16
C GLN A 115 19.38 9.82 -11.50
N GLN A 116 19.93 9.76 -10.29
CA GLN A 116 20.00 8.51 -9.52
C GLN A 116 18.61 7.92 -9.27
N SER A 117 17.64 8.74 -8.82
CA SER A 117 16.27 8.26 -8.62
C SER A 117 15.60 7.79 -9.92
N LEU A 118 15.93 8.39 -11.06
CA LEU A 118 15.42 7.95 -12.37
C LEU A 118 16.05 6.61 -12.78
N LEU A 119 17.34 6.44 -12.51
CA LEU A 119 18.07 5.20 -12.77
C LEU A 119 17.49 4.05 -11.93
N ASP A 120 17.30 4.25 -10.63
CA ASP A 120 16.70 3.25 -9.74
C ASP A 120 15.29 2.81 -10.21
N LYS A 121 14.47 3.77 -10.65
CA LYS A 121 13.13 3.47 -11.21
C LYS A 121 13.23 2.66 -12.50
N THR A 122 14.14 3.04 -13.39
CA THR A 122 14.32 2.37 -14.67
C THR A 122 14.83 0.94 -14.47
N GLU A 123 15.74 0.72 -13.51
CA GLU A 123 16.21 -0.61 -13.14
C GLU A 123 15.07 -1.47 -12.56
N ALA A 124 14.22 -0.91 -11.71
CA ALA A 124 13.04 -1.60 -11.19
C ALA A 124 12.04 -1.96 -12.30
N ASP A 125 11.81 -1.06 -13.26
CA ASP A 125 10.96 -1.30 -14.42
C ASP A 125 11.54 -2.41 -15.31
N ILE A 126 12.85 -2.42 -15.55
CA ILE A 126 13.54 -3.48 -16.29
C ILE A 126 13.38 -4.82 -15.57
N ALA A 127 13.65 -4.89 -14.27
CA ALA A 127 13.49 -6.12 -13.50
C ALA A 127 12.05 -6.65 -13.55
N GLY A 128 11.05 -5.75 -13.47
CA GLY A 128 9.64 -6.11 -13.63
C GLY A 128 9.32 -6.65 -15.03
N LEU A 129 9.88 -6.05 -16.08
CA LEU A 129 9.71 -6.52 -17.46
C LEU A 129 10.39 -7.88 -17.69
N GLU A 130 11.61 -8.09 -17.18
CA GLU A 130 12.31 -9.36 -17.25
C GLU A 130 11.51 -10.48 -16.57
N GLN A 131 10.95 -10.21 -15.39
CA GLN A 131 10.08 -11.16 -14.70
C GLN A 131 8.83 -11.50 -15.53
N ARG A 132 8.22 -10.51 -16.18
CA ARG A 132 7.07 -10.74 -17.08
C ARG A 132 7.48 -11.54 -18.31
N ILE A 133 8.59 -11.21 -18.97
CA ILE A 133 9.11 -11.94 -20.13
C ILE A 133 9.39 -13.40 -19.76
N ASN A 134 9.99 -13.65 -18.59
CA ASN A 134 10.25 -14.99 -18.07
C ASN A 134 8.98 -15.72 -17.59
N GLY A 135 7.89 -15.00 -17.32
CA GLY A 135 6.58 -15.57 -16.97
C GLY A 135 5.66 -15.86 -18.17
N VAL A 136 5.88 -15.21 -19.31
CA VAL A 136 5.19 -15.41 -20.59
C VAL A 136 5.51 -16.71 -21.38
N PRO A 137 6.58 -17.51 -21.11
CA PRO A 137 6.93 -18.70 -21.92
C PRO A 137 5.83 -19.76 -22.06
N ASN A 138 4.78 -19.72 -21.23
CA ASN A 138 3.72 -20.72 -21.23
C ASN A 138 2.52 -20.37 -22.12
N SER A 139 2.52 -19.20 -22.78
CA SER A 139 1.40 -18.79 -23.64
C SER A 139 1.40 -19.57 -24.96
N GLU A 140 2.54 -19.64 -25.64
CA GLU A 140 2.71 -20.43 -26.88
C GLU A 140 2.67 -21.93 -26.58
N VAL A 141 3.36 -22.38 -25.54
CA VAL A 141 3.35 -23.79 -25.12
C VAL A 141 1.94 -24.23 -24.71
N GLY A 142 1.20 -23.38 -24.00
CA GLY A 142 -0.19 -23.64 -23.63
C GLY A 142 -1.14 -23.67 -24.83
N LEU A 143 -0.96 -22.78 -25.80
CA LEU A 143 -1.77 -22.73 -27.01
C LEU A 143 -1.50 -23.93 -27.93
N GLU A 144 -0.24 -24.37 -28.01
CA GLU A 144 0.13 -25.59 -28.73
C GLU A 144 -0.41 -26.86 -28.04
N ALA A 145 -0.36 -26.93 -26.71
CA ALA A 145 -0.99 -28.01 -25.95
C ALA A 145 -2.50 -28.08 -26.18
N ILE A 146 -3.22 -26.94 -26.09
CA ILE A 146 -4.66 -26.87 -26.36
C ILE A 146 -4.98 -27.28 -27.81
N ASN A 147 -4.18 -26.83 -28.78
CA ASN A 147 -4.37 -27.21 -30.17
C ASN A 147 -4.16 -28.72 -30.39
N ARG A 148 -3.17 -29.33 -29.73
CA ARG A 148 -2.95 -30.78 -29.78
C ARG A 148 -4.13 -31.56 -29.19
N ASP A 149 -4.66 -31.09 -28.05
CA ASP A 149 -5.80 -31.71 -27.40
C ASP A 149 -7.07 -31.57 -28.25
N TYR A 150 -7.27 -30.41 -28.87
CA TYR A 150 -8.35 -30.18 -29.84
C TYR A 150 -8.27 -31.13 -31.04
N GLN A 151 -7.09 -31.27 -31.66
CA GLN A 151 -6.90 -32.18 -32.80
C GLN A 151 -7.15 -33.64 -32.40
N THR A 152 -6.71 -34.04 -31.20
CA THR A 152 -6.93 -35.40 -30.66
C THR A 152 -8.42 -35.68 -30.41
N ALA A 153 -9.12 -34.73 -29.79
CA ALA A 153 -10.55 -34.84 -29.53
C ALA A 153 -11.35 -34.88 -30.85
N LYS A 154 -10.98 -34.03 -31.82
CA LYS A 154 -11.59 -34.01 -33.15
C LYS A 154 -11.39 -35.34 -33.89
N ALA A 155 -10.17 -35.88 -33.89
CA ALA A 155 -9.89 -37.17 -34.52
C ALA A 155 -10.70 -38.31 -33.90
N THR A 156 -10.83 -38.32 -32.57
CA THR A 156 -11.64 -39.32 -31.86
C THR A 156 -13.14 -39.18 -32.18
N TYR A 157 -13.65 -37.95 -32.25
CA TYR A 157 -15.01 -37.67 -32.67
C TYR A 157 -15.27 -38.15 -34.11
N ASP A 158 -14.39 -37.79 -35.04
CA ASP A 158 -14.49 -38.18 -36.45
C ASP A 158 -14.50 -39.72 -36.59
N GLN A 159 -13.67 -40.44 -35.81
CA GLN A 159 -13.68 -41.91 -35.74
C GLN A 159 -14.99 -42.49 -35.18
N MET A 160 -15.54 -41.90 -34.10
CA MET A 160 -16.80 -42.35 -33.50
C MET A 160 -17.98 -42.19 -34.47
N VAL A 161 -18.02 -41.07 -35.19
CA VAL A 161 -19.03 -40.82 -36.24
C VAL A 161 -18.91 -41.83 -37.38
N GLU A 162 -17.69 -42.17 -37.80
CA GLU A 162 -17.48 -43.20 -38.83
C GLU A 162 -17.93 -44.59 -38.35
N GLN A 163 -17.61 -44.97 -37.11
CA GLN A 163 -18.07 -46.23 -36.52
C GLN A 163 -19.59 -46.30 -36.42
N GLN A 164 -20.25 -45.20 -36.03
CA GLN A 164 -21.70 -45.12 -35.99
C GLN A 164 -22.31 -45.38 -37.38
N LYS A 165 -21.80 -44.72 -38.42
CA LYS A 165 -22.27 -44.92 -39.80
C LYS A 165 -22.05 -46.35 -40.28
N LYS A 166 -20.91 -46.97 -39.95
CA LYS A 166 -20.66 -48.40 -40.26
C LYS A 166 -21.63 -49.32 -39.54
N ALA A 167 -21.94 -49.06 -38.28
CA ALA A 167 -22.92 -49.84 -37.51
C ALA A 167 -24.33 -49.71 -38.12
N GLU A 168 -24.73 -48.51 -38.54
CA GLU A 168 -26.00 -48.25 -39.21
C GLU A 168 -26.11 -49.01 -40.54
N ILE A 169 -25.10 -48.91 -41.41
CA ILE A 169 -25.05 -49.65 -42.68
C ILE A 169 -25.06 -51.17 -42.43
N ASN A 170 -24.29 -51.66 -41.46
CA ASN A 170 -24.28 -53.08 -41.11
C ASN A 170 -25.63 -53.55 -40.57
N SER A 171 -26.35 -52.72 -39.83
CA SER A 171 -27.71 -53.02 -39.36
C SER A 171 -28.71 -53.09 -40.53
N GLU A 172 -28.60 -52.18 -41.50
CA GLU A 172 -29.43 -52.16 -42.71
C GLU A 172 -29.15 -53.37 -43.61
N VAL A 173 -27.88 -53.76 -43.77
CA VAL A 173 -27.47 -54.94 -44.53
C VAL A 173 -27.86 -56.23 -43.81
N ALA A 174 -27.70 -56.31 -42.49
CA ALA A 174 -28.15 -57.45 -41.70
C ALA A 174 -29.67 -57.63 -41.79
N GLY A 175 -30.44 -56.54 -41.75
CA GLY A 175 -31.88 -56.55 -41.98
C GLY A 175 -32.31 -56.98 -43.38
N ARG A 176 -31.46 -56.76 -44.40
CA ARG A 176 -31.70 -57.22 -45.78
C ARG A 176 -31.18 -58.65 -46.06
N ALA A 177 -30.15 -59.11 -45.35
CA ALA A 177 -29.51 -60.41 -45.56
C ALA A 177 -30.19 -61.56 -44.81
N GLN A 178 -31.00 -61.30 -43.78
CA GLN A 178 -31.86 -62.29 -43.12
C GLN A 178 -33.16 -62.58 -43.90
N GLY A 179 -33.05 -62.68 -45.23
CA GLY A 179 -34.11 -63.15 -46.10
C GLY A 179 -34.21 -64.68 -46.11
N GLU A 180 -34.51 -65.30 -44.97
CA GLU A 180 -35.14 -66.63 -44.93
C GLU A 180 -36.58 -66.43 -44.44
N SER A 181 -37.54 -66.91 -45.22
CA SER A 181 -38.97 -66.61 -45.10
C SER A 181 -39.56 -67.11 -43.77
N ILE A 182 -39.49 -66.30 -42.73
CA ILE A 182 -40.35 -66.43 -41.55
C ILE A 182 -41.60 -65.59 -41.82
N VAL A 183 -42.69 -66.26 -42.16
CA VAL A 183 -44.01 -65.62 -42.20
C VAL A 183 -44.45 -65.38 -40.76
N VAL A 184 -44.51 -64.12 -40.39
CA VAL A 184 -45.04 -63.65 -39.12
C VAL A 184 -46.56 -63.70 -39.22
N ILE A 185 -47.18 -64.68 -38.56
CA ILE A 185 -48.65 -64.83 -38.51
C ILE A 185 -49.26 -63.75 -37.58
N ASP A 186 -48.52 -63.32 -36.56
CA ASP A 186 -48.90 -62.21 -35.68
C ASP A 186 -47.64 -61.42 -35.26
N PRO A 187 -47.43 -60.19 -35.76
CA PRO A 187 -46.26 -59.40 -35.41
C PRO A 187 -46.33 -58.96 -33.96
N ALA A 188 -45.20 -59.04 -33.25
CA ALA A 188 -45.08 -58.51 -31.91
C ALA A 188 -45.41 -57.02 -31.91
N SER A 189 -46.63 -56.67 -31.46
CA SER A 189 -47.04 -55.29 -31.27
C SER A 189 -46.16 -54.68 -30.19
N LEU A 190 -45.44 -53.61 -30.52
CA LEU A 190 -44.82 -52.81 -29.47
C LEU A 190 -45.95 -52.32 -28.55
N PRO A 191 -45.80 -52.44 -27.23
CA PRO A 191 -46.82 -51.96 -26.32
C PRO A 191 -46.97 -50.44 -26.53
N GLU A 192 -48.13 -50.02 -27.02
CA GLU A 192 -48.44 -48.61 -27.26
C GLU A 192 -48.40 -47.79 -25.96
N GLN A 193 -48.50 -48.46 -24.82
CA GLN A 193 -48.44 -47.88 -23.49
C GLN A 193 -47.36 -48.56 -22.65
N PRO A 194 -46.55 -47.79 -21.90
CA PRO A 194 -45.49 -48.34 -21.08
C PRO A 194 -46.05 -49.27 -19.99
N VAL A 195 -45.59 -50.53 -19.98
CA VAL A 195 -46.00 -51.59 -19.04
C VAL A 195 -45.58 -51.26 -17.60
N ALA A 196 -44.44 -50.57 -17.44
CA ALA A 196 -43.98 -50.02 -16.16
C ALA A 196 -43.10 -48.78 -16.38
N PRO A 197 -42.98 -47.84 -15.41
CA PRO A 197 -43.86 -47.61 -14.27
C PRO A 197 -45.09 -46.77 -14.68
N LYS A 198 -46.19 -46.88 -13.92
CA LYS A 198 -47.40 -46.03 -14.09
C LYS A 198 -47.07 -44.59 -13.70
N ARG A 199 -46.47 -43.84 -14.63
CA ARG A 199 -46.07 -42.43 -14.50
C ARG A 199 -47.14 -41.54 -13.85
N PRO A 200 -48.44 -41.60 -14.24
CA PRO A 200 -49.44 -40.74 -13.60
C PRO A 200 -49.66 -41.07 -12.12
N LEU A 201 -49.58 -42.34 -11.73
CA LEU A 201 -49.74 -42.76 -10.34
C LEU A 201 -48.58 -42.30 -9.46
N LEU A 202 -47.34 -42.36 -9.97
CA LEU A 202 -46.16 -41.85 -9.27
C LEU A 202 -46.19 -40.33 -9.10
N VAL A 203 -46.62 -39.61 -10.14
CA VAL A 203 -46.79 -38.15 -10.08
C VAL A 203 -47.85 -37.77 -9.05
N LEU A 204 -48.98 -38.47 -9.04
CA LEU A 204 -50.07 -38.23 -8.10
C LEU A 204 -49.63 -38.53 -6.65
N LEU A 205 -48.96 -39.66 -6.42
CA LEU A 205 -48.43 -40.02 -5.09
C LEU A 205 -47.37 -39.02 -4.62
N GLY A 206 -46.45 -38.61 -5.50
CA GLY A 206 -45.44 -37.59 -5.20
C GLY A 206 -46.05 -36.23 -4.86
N LEU A 207 -47.10 -35.82 -5.57
CA LEU A 207 -47.83 -34.59 -5.29
C LEU A 207 -48.51 -34.63 -3.92
N PHE A 208 -49.22 -35.71 -3.60
CA PHE A 208 -49.88 -35.86 -2.29
C PHE A 208 -48.86 -35.97 -1.14
N ALA A 209 -47.78 -36.73 -1.33
CA ALA A 209 -46.72 -36.86 -0.33
C ALA A 209 -45.99 -35.53 -0.11
N GLY A 210 -45.70 -34.78 -1.18
CA GLY A 210 -45.08 -33.46 -1.10
C GLY A 210 -45.98 -32.44 -0.40
N LEU A 211 -47.28 -32.42 -0.73
CA LEU A 211 -48.25 -31.54 -0.09
C LEU A 211 -48.40 -31.88 1.39
N ALA A 212 -48.55 -33.17 1.73
CA ALA A 212 -48.63 -33.61 3.12
C ALA A 212 -47.38 -33.23 3.92
N CYS A 213 -46.19 -33.43 3.37
CA CYS A 213 -44.93 -33.05 4.00
C CYS A 213 -44.82 -31.51 4.17
N GLY A 214 -45.25 -30.75 3.16
CA GLY A 214 -45.29 -29.28 3.22
C GLY A 214 -46.22 -28.76 4.31
N VAL A 215 -47.42 -29.33 4.43
CA VAL A 215 -48.38 -28.98 5.49
C VAL A 215 -47.82 -29.35 6.87
N LEU A 216 -47.20 -30.52 7.01
CA LEU A 216 -46.58 -30.94 8.28
C LEU A 216 -45.44 -30.00 8.69
N LEU A 217 -44.58 -29.60 7.75
CA LEU A 217 -43.51 -28.65 8.03
C LEU A 217 -44.06 -27.27 8.38
N ALA A 218 -45.03 -26.77 7.62
CA ALA A 218 -45.68 -25.49 7.91
C ALA A 218 -46.33 -25.50 9.30
N ALA A 219 -47.06 -26.56 9.63
CA ALA A 219 -47.64 -26.74 10.96
C ALA A 219 -46.57 -26.82 12.05
N ALA A 220 -45.46 -27.54 11.85
CA ALA A 220 -44.39 -27.64 12.83
C ALA A 220 -43.74 -26.28 13.14
N PHE A 221 -43.66 -25.37 12.17
CA PHE A 221 -43.13 -24.01 12.38
C PHE A 221 -44.18 -23.01 12.88
N GLU A 222 -45.41 -23.10 12.41
CA GLU A 222 -46.47 -22.12 12.75
C GLU A 222 -47.22 -22.47 14.05
N LEU A 223 -47.41 -23.75 14.40
CA LEU A 223 -48.07 -24.14 15.66
C LEU A 223 -47.41 -23.54 16.92
N PRO A 224 -46.07 -23.63 17.12
CA PRO A 224 -45.45 -23.00 18.30
C PRO A 224 -45.53 -21.47 18.25
N ARG A 225 -45.60 -20.89 17.04
CA ARG A 225 -45.74 -19.44 16.84
C ARG A 225 -47.14 -18.95 17.21
N LEU A 226 -48.17 -19.68 16.80
CA LEU A 226 -49.59 -19.40 17.11
C LEU A 226 -49.90 -19.47 18.61
N LEU A 227 -49.16 -20.31 19.35
CA LEU A 227 -49.31 -20.46 20.80
C LEU A 227 -48.52 -19.40 21.60
N THR A 228 -47.87 -18.44 20.93
CA THR A 228 -47.09 -17.36 21.56
C THR A 228 -47.64 -16.00 21.16
N ILE A 229 -47.77 -15.07 22.11
CA ILE A 229 -48.14 -13.68 21.82
C ILE A 229 -46.92 -12.98 21.20
N GLN A 230 -46.99 -12.62 19.91
CA GLN A 230 -45.87 -12.00 19.19
C GLN A 230 -46.17 -10.59 18.69
N THR A 231 -47.44 -10.29 18.46
CA THR A 231 -47.88 -9.00 17.93
C THR A 231 -48.74 -8.25 18.95
N THR A 232 -48.87 -6.94 18.71
CA THR A 232 -49.74 -6.07 19.50
C THR A 232 -51.20 -6.52 19.39
N GLU A 233 -51.59 -6.96 18.20
CA GLU A 233 -52.91 -7.49 17.87
C GLU A 233 -53.18 -8.81 18.61
N ASP A 234 -52.18 -9.70 18.72
CA ASP A 234 -52.31 -10.92 19.52
C ASP A 234 -52.56 -10.59 21.00
N ALA A 235 -51.82 -9.63 21.55
CA ALA A 235 -51.97 -9.23 22.95
C ALA A 235 -53.37 -8.67 23.23
N GLU A 236 -53.89 -7.83 22.34
CA GLU A 236 -55.24 -7.26 22.44
C GLU A 236 -56.32 -8.34 22.33
N HIS A 237 -56.17 -9.27 21.39
CA HIS A 237 -57.12 -10.36 21.15
C HIS A 237 -57.18 -11.38 22.29
N TYR A 238 -56.04 -11.79 22.84
CA TYR A 238 -56.00 -12.80 23.92
C TYR A 238 -56.26 -12.22 25.31
N THR A 239 -55.95 -10.95 25.56
CA THR A 239 -56.15 -10.32 26.88
C THR A 239 -57.46 -9.52 26.97
N GLY A 240 -58.07 -9.14 25.83
CA GLY A 240 -59.29 -8.33 25.78
C GLY A 240 -59.11 -6.89 26.25
N LEU A 241 -57.87 -6.44 26.43
CA LEU A 241 -57.50 -5.10 26.92
C LEU A 241 -56.83 -4.30 25.80
N PRO A 242 -57.12 -2.99 25.64
CA PRO A 242 -56.49 -2.17 24.63
C PRO A 242 -54.99 -2.00 24.89
N VAL A 243 -54.16 -2.08 23.85
CA VAL A 243 -52.70 -1.90 23.97
C VAL A 243 -52.36 -0.41 24.10
N LEU A 244 -51.89 0.03 25.28
CA LEU A 244 -51.58 1.44 25.53
C LEU A 244 -50.31 1.93 24.81
N VAL A 245 -49.24 1.14 24.80
CA VAL A 245 -47.94 1.47 24.19
C VAL A 245 -47.25 0.20 23.74
N ALA A 246 -46.75 0.19 22.49
CA ALA A 246 -45.86 -0.84 21.98
C ALA A 246 -44.41 -0.32 22.00
N LEU A 247 -43.53 -0.99 22.76
CA LEU A 247 -42.11 -0.65 22.78
C LEU A 247 -41.41 -1.33 21.60
N PRO A 248 -40.79 -0.58 20.67
CA PRO A 248 -40.00 -1.19 19.62
C PRO A 248 -38.78 -1.87 20.24
N LEU A 249 -38.47 -3.08 19.77
CA LEU A 249 -37.23 -3.78 20.12
C LEU A 249 -36.04 -2.98 19.57
N LEU A 250 -35.27 -2.33 20.45
CA LEU A 250 -34.02 -1.66 20.12
C LEU A 250 -32.92 -2.70 19.92
N LEU A 251 -32.79 -3.20 18.70
CA LEU A 251 -31.75 -4.17 18.34
C LEU A 251 -30.39 -3.48 18.28
N THR A 252 -29.38 -4.10 18.87
CA THR A 252 -27.99 -3.65 18.72
C THR A 252 -27.53 -3.86 17.28
N ALA A 253 -26.63 -3.03 16.74
CA ALA A 253 -26.09 -3.20 15.38
C ALA A 253 -25.42 -4.57 15.11
N ARG A 254 -25.07 -5.32 16.16
CA ARG A 254 -24.60 -6.73 16.05
C ARG A 254 -25.78 -7.71 15.92
N GLU A 255 -26.87 -7.49 16.65
CA GLU A 255 -28.07 -8.33 16.60
C GLU A 255 -28.82 -8.18 15.28
N GLU A 256 -28.91 -6.96 14.74
CA GLU A 256 -29.55 -6.72 13.45
C GLU A 256 -28.82 -7.45 12.31
N ARG A 257 -27.47 -7.42 12.32
CA ARG A 257 -26.65 -8.16 11.35
C ARG A 257 -26.79 -9.66 11.50
N ASN A 258 -26.79 -10.18 12.73
CA ASN A 258 -26.96 -11.61 12.99
C ASN A 258 -28.35 -12.11 12.58
N LEU A 259 -29.42 -11.33 12.78
CA LEU A 259 -30.77 -11.67 12.34
C LEU A 259 -30.88 -11.69 10.81
N LYS A 260 -30.31 -10.69 10.13
CA LYS A 260 -30.23 -10.71 8.66
C LYS A 260 -29.44 -11.92 8.18
N ALA A 261 -28.23 -12.15 8.71
CA ALA A 261 -27.39 -13.29 8.35
C ALA A 261 -28.10 -14.64 8.58
N ARG A 262 -28.82 -14.80 9.70
CA ARG A 262 -29.60 -16.01 10.01
C ARG A 262 -30.77 -16.20 9.03
N ARG A 263 -31.49 -15.13 8.67
CA ARG A 263 -32.55 -15.18 7.66
C ARG A 263 -32.01 -15.55 6.27
N TRP A 264 -30.89 -14.95 5.87
CA TRP A 264 -30.20 -15.29 4.62
C TRP A 264 -29.65 -16.71 4.63
N ALA A 265 -29.11 -17.19 5.75
CA ALA A 265 -28.65 -18.57 5.91
C ALA A 265 -29.81 -19.57 5.84
N LEU A 266 -30.96 -19.27 6.44
CA LEU A 266 -32.17 -20.09 6.33
C LEU A 266 -32.72 -20.09 4.89
N ALA A 267 -32.72 -18.93 4.21
CA ALA A 267 -33.09 -18.85 2.81
C ALA A 267 -32.15 -19.69 1.92
N ALA A 268 -30.84 -19.54 2.10
CA ALA A 268 -29.84 -20.34 1.39
C ALA A 268 -29.98 -21.85 1.68
N ALA A 269 -30.23 -22.24 2.93
CA ALA A 269 -30.48 -23.62 3.32
C ALA A 269 -31.75 -24.19 2.66
N SER A 270 -32.82 -23.40 2.56
CA SER A 270 -34.05 -23.81 1.89
C SER A 270 -33.82 -24.07 0.38
N VAL A 271 -33.04 -23.20 -0.28
CA VAL A 271 -32.67 -23.38 -1.69
C VAL A 271 -31.79 -24.62 -1.86
N ALA A 272 -30.78 -24.80 -1.01
CA ALA A 272 -29.94 -26.00 -1.05
C ALA A 272 -30.74 -27.29 -0.84
N ALA A 273 -31.70 -27.29 0.09
CA ALA A 273 -32.58 -28.42 0.34
C ALA A 273 -33.49 -28.74 -0.87
N THR A 274 -34.02 -27.73 -1.56
CA THR A 274 -34.81 -27.96 -2.78
C THR A 274 -33.98 -28.60 -3.89
N ILE A 275 -32.74 -28.14 -4.09
CA ILE A 275 -31.82 -28.67 -5.12
C ILE A 275 -31.39 -30.10 -4.78
N LEU A 276 -31.12 -30.40 -3.50
CA LEU A 276 -30.74 -31.75 -3.08
C LEU A 276 -31.91 -32.76 -3.03
N SER A 277 -33.15 -32.29 -2.98
CA SER A 277 -34.31 -33.17 -2.82
C SER A 277 -34.51 -34.13 -4.00
N ALA A 278 -34.33 -33.65 -5.24
CA ALA A 278 -34.48 -34.46 -6.46
C ALA A 278 -33.45 -35.62 -6.56
N PRO A 279 -32.13 -35.40 -6.41
CA PRO A 279 -31.16 -36.49 -6.42
C PRO A 279 -31.28 -37.41 -5.20
N ALA A 280 -31.63 -36.89 -4.02
CA ALA A 280 -31.86 -37.73 -2.84
C ALA A 280 -33.06 -38.67 -3.04
N LEU A 281 -34.17 -38.16 -3.60
CA LEU A 281 -35.34 -38.96 -3.95
C LEU A 281 -34.97 -40.08 -4.93
N TYR A 282 -34.16 -39.78 -5.94
CA TYR A 282 -33.68 -40.77 -6.90
C TYR A 282 -32.87 -41.89 -6.22
N VAL A 283 -31.94 -41.53 -5.33
CA VAL A 283 -31.11 -42.50 -4.58
C VAL A 283 -31.95 -43.36 -3.64
N VAL A 284 -32.97 -42.79 -2.98
CA VAL A 284 -33.85 -43.55 -2.10
C VAL A 284 -34.71 -44.53 -2.88
N LEU A 285 -35.28 -44.10 -4.02
CA LEU A 285 -36.09 -44.95 -4.89
C LEU A 285 -35.29 -46.09 -5.51
N SER A 286 -34.02 -45.85 -5.87
CA SER A 286 -33.13 -46.90 -6.38
C SER A 286 -32.68 -47.87 -5.28
N ARG A 287 -32.34 -47.37 -4.09
CA ARG A 287 -31.88 -48.20 -2.97
C ARG A 287 -32.98 -49.11 -2.41
N LEU A 288 -34.23 -48.64 -2.38
CA LEU A 288 -35.36 -49.41 -1.86
C LEU A 288 -35.94 -50.41 -2.89
N HIS A 289 -35.37 -50.52 -4.09
CA HIS A 289 -35.86 -51.39 -5.18
C HIS A 289 -37.38 -51.24 -5.45
N ILE A 290 -37.98 -50.10 -5.08
CA ILE A 290 -39.42 -49.85 -5.23
C ILE A 290 -39.79 -49.86 -6.71
N ILE A 291 -38.87 -49.41 -7.56
CA ILE A 291 -39.03 -49.42 -9.02
C ILE A 291 -39.18 -50.86 -9.54
N GLU A 292 -38.39 -51.81 -9.02
CA GLU A 292 -38.50 -53.23 -9.37
C GLU A 292 -39.74 -53.89 -8.76
N MET A 293 -40.09 -53.56 -7.51
CA MET A 293 -41.26 -54.11 -6.83
C MET A 293 -42.59 -53.65 -7.47
N ILE A 294 -42.66 -52.41 -7.98
CA ILE A 294 -43.80 -51.90 -8.74
C ILE A 294 -43.82 -52.48 -10.16
N ALA A 295 -42.65 -52.71 -10.76
CA ALA A 295 -42.53 -53.32 -12.09
C ALA A 295 -42.92 -54.82 -12.10
N ASN A 296 -42.68 -55.55 -11.00
CA ASN A 296 -42.90 -57.00 -10.92
C ASN A 296 -44.31 -57.38 -10.37
N ARG A 297 -45.17 -56.40 -10.10
CA ARG A 297 -46.56 -56.58 -9.62
C ARG A 297 -47.62 -56.25 -10.69
N GLY A 298 -47.22 -56.07 -11.95
CA GLY A 298 -48.09 -55.83 -13.10
C GLY A 298 -48.07 -57.02 -14.05
#